data_AF-A0A6C0CKY6-F1
#
_entry.id   AF-A0A6C0CKY6-F1
#
_cell.length_a   1.000
_cell.length_b   1.000
_cell.length_c   1.000
_cell.angle_alpha   90.00
_cell.angle_beta   90.00
_cell.angle_gamma   90.00
#
_symmetry.space_group_name_H-M   'P 1'
#
loop_
_entity.id
_entity.type
_entity.pdbx_description
1 polymer ?
#
loop_
_entity_poly.entity_id
_entity_poly.type
_entity_poly.pdbx_seq_one_letter_code
_entity_poly.pdbx_strand_id
1 'polypeptide(L)'
;MGIITRVRKKLKDFDNTTPFFSLDGKVKRCKVVDVYDGDTVKVVFYTKGGWYRWNIRMYGYDAPEKRLPKNKYTDDQMIYLRSLERDATNYIKELILDKIIYIKCGEFDKYGRLLGLLYLKKKHVKKGYEKSVNKMMVNKGYGYEYFGGTKLDEPFLKQTLDHGL
;
A
#
# COMPACT_ATOMS: atom_id res chain seq x y z
N MET A 1 19.63 5.69 -41.24
CA MET A 1 18.75 6.76 -40.73
C MET A 1 17.30 6.32 -40.93
N GLY A 2 16.73 5.53 -40.01
CA GLY A 2 15.39 4.96 -40.18
C GLY A 2 14.32 5.99 -39.82
N ILE A 3 13.52 6.42 -40.80
CA ILE A 3 12.37 7.28 -40.59
C ILE A 3 11.31 6.45 -39.84
N ILE A 4 11.16 6.67 -38.53
CA ILE A 4 10.04 6.12 -37.77
C ILE A 4 8.82 6.97 -38.14
N THR A 5 8.06 6.52 -39.15
CA THR A 5 6.76 7.08 -39.49
C THR A 5 5.80 6.79 -38.35
N ARG A 6 5.51 7.81 -37.54
CA ARG A 6 4.56 7.73 -36.43
C ARG A 6 3.15 7.66 -37.00
N VAL A 7 2.63 6.46 -37.22
CA VAL A 7 1.25 6.26 -37.65
C VAL A 7 0.33 6.85 -36.56
N ARG A 8 -0.37 7.95 -36.88
CA ARG A 8 -1.40 8.53 -36.01
C ARG A 8 -2.63 7.62 -36.06
N LYS A 9 -2.75 6.70 -35.11
CA LYS A 9 -3.99 5.97 -34.86
C LYS A 9 -5.09 6.95 -34.46
N LYS A 10 -6.30 6.74 -34.99
CA LYS A 10 -7.52 7.48 -34.65
C LYS A 10 -8.25 6.75 -33.53
N LEU A 11 -9.12 7.46 -32.79
CA LEU A 11 -9.87 6.86 -31.67
C LEU A 11 -10.69 5.62 -32.08
N LYS A 12 -11.17 5.60 -33.33
CA LYS A 12 -11.91 4.47 -33.92
C LYS A 12 -11.08 3.19 -34.12
N ASP A 13 -9.76 3.26 -33.99
CA ASP A 13 -8.84 2.12 -34.22
C ASP A 13 -8.56 1.35 -32.91
N PHE A 14 -9.22 1.70 -31.80
CA PHE A 14 -9.05 1.10 -30.49
C PHE A 14 -10.27 0.29 -30.09
N ASP A 15 -10.04 -0.87 -29.46
CA ASP A 15 -11.06 -1.80 -29.00
C ASP A 15 -10.69 -2.39 -27.61
N ASN A 16 -11.37 -3.47 -27.20
CA ASN A 16 -11.13 -4.14 -25.93
C ASN A 16 -9.76 -4.84 -25.81
N THR A 17 -8.95 -4.87 -26.87
CA THR A 17 -7.55 -5.31 -26.81
C THR A 17 -6.60 -4.19 -26.41
N THR A 18 -7.09 -2.95 -26.35
CA THR A 18 -6.31 -1.80 -25.88
C THR A 18 -5.83 -2.06 -24.46
N PRO A 19 -4.51 -1.98 -24.19
CA PRO A 19 -3.98 -2.34 -22.90
C PRO A 19 -4.47 -1.39 -21.82
N PHE A 20 -4.76 -1.95 -20.64
CA PHE A 20 -5.01 -1.16 -19.45
C PHE A 20 -3.80 -0.28 -19.11
N PHE A 21 -4.08 0.89 -18.55
CA PHE A 21 -3.03 1.67 -17.92
C PHE A 21 -2.49 0.90 -16.72
N SER A 22 -1.18 0.63 -16.73
CA SER A 22 -0.50 -0.05 -15.63
C SER A 22 0.76 0.70 -15.21
N LEU A 23 0.99 0.71 -13.90
CA LEU A 23 2.24 1.12 -13.27
C LEU A 23 2.99 -0.08 -12.69
N ASP A 24 2.50 -1.30 -12.93
CA ASP A 24 3.09 -2.51 -12.35
C ASP A 24 4.58 -2.67 -12.71
N GLY A 25 5.35 -3.11 -11.72
CA GLY A 25 6.80 -3.24 -11.76
C GLY A 25 7.58 -1.91 -11.81
N LYS A 26 6.92 -0.75 -11.95
CA LYS A 26 7.62 0.54 -12.04
C LYS A 26 8.10 0.99 -10.66
N VAL A 27 9.30 1.54 -10.63
CA VAL A 27 9.89 2.13 -9.42
C VAL A 27 9.88 3.65 -9.56
N LYS A 28 9.34 4.34 -8.56
CA LYS A 28 9.24 5.80 -8.56
C LYS A 28 9.84 6.38 -7.28
N ARG A 29 10.51 7.52 -7.40
CA ARG A 29 10.82 8.39 -6.26
C ARG A 29 9.56 9.20 -5.97
N CYS A 30 9.10 9.20 -4.74
CA CYS A 30 7.84 9.82 -4.35
C CYS A 30 7.95 10.56 -3.02
N LYS A 31 7.06 11.52 -2.79
CA LYS A 31 6.85 12.15 -1.48
C LYS A 31 5.60 11.55 -0.83
N VAL A 32 5.69 11.13 0.42
CA VAL A 32 4.50 10.74 1.20
C VAL A 32 3.84 12.01 1.73
N VAL A 33 2.57 12.22 1.39
CA VAL A 33 1.84 13.45 1.71
C VAL A 33 0.67 13.23 2.67
N ASP A 34 0.28 11.98 2.91
CA ASP A 34 -0.78 11.63 3.86
C ASP A 34 -0.62 10.17 4.31
N VAL A 35 -1.08 9.87 5.51
CA VAL A 35 -1.22 8.52 6.06
C VAL A 35 -2.64 8.42 6.63
N TYR A 36 -3.45 7.57 6.02
CA TYR A 36 -4.84 7.38 6.43
C TYR A 36 -4.95 6.45 7.65
N ASP A 37 -4.31 5.29 7.55
CA ASP A 37 -4.19 4.24 8.58
C ASP A 37 -2.87 3.44 8.39
N GLY A 38 -2.72 2.34 9.12
CA GLY A 38 -1.51 1.51 9.15
C GLY A 38 -1.10 0.85 7.82
N ASP A 39 -1.97 0.82 6.80
CA ASP A 39 -1.68 0.21 5.49
C ASP A 39 -2.15 1.03 4.27
N THR A 40 -2.68 2.23 4.49
CA THR A 40 -3.16 3.12 3.44
C THR A 40 -2.50 4.49 3.53
N VAL A 41 -1.77 4.87 2.48
CA VAL A 41 -1.04 6.15 2.42
C VAL A 41 -1.29 6.88 1.12
N LYS A 42 -0.97 8.18 1.06
CA LYS A 42 -0.99 8.94 -0.21
C LYS A 42 0.41 9.41 -0.55
N VAL A 43 0.80 9.20 -1.80
CA VAL A 43 2.10 9.64 -2.31
C VAL A 43 1.95 10.50 -3.55
N VAL A 44 2.92 11.36 -3.80
CA VAL A 44 3.03 12.16 -5.04
C VAL A 44 4.27 11.73 -5.80
N PHE A 45 4.13 11.40 -7.08
CA PHE A 45 5.27 11.18 -7.97
C PHE A 45 4.95 11.57 -9.41
N TYR A 46 6.02 11.82 -10.18
CA TYR A 46 5.93 12.19 -11.59
C TYR A 46 5.69 10.97 -12.50
N THR A 47 4.69 11.09 -13.37
CA THR A 47 4.43 10.10 -14.43
C THR A 47 3.63 10.76 -15.55
N LYS A 48 3.70 10.22 -16.77
CA LYS A 48 2.90 10.69 -17.92
C LYS A 48 2.87 12.22 -18.14
N GLY A 49 3.99 12.91 -17.86
CA GLY A 49 4.10 14.35 -18.10
C GLY A 49 3.74 15.25 -16.91
N GLY A 50 3.25 14.70 -15.79
CA GLY A 50 2.77 15.49 -14.66
C GLY A 50 3.02 14.87 -13.28
N TRP A 51 2.75 15.66 -12.24
CA TRP A 51 2.76 15.22 -10.84
C TRP A 51 1.36 14.79 -10.43
N TYR A 52 1.24 13.56 -9.96
CA TYR A 52 -0.05 13.00 -9.56
C TYR A 52 0.02 12.48 -8.13
N ARG A 53 -1.09 12.65 -7.40
CA ARG A 53 -1.31 12.04 -6.09
C ARG A 53 -1.94 10.66 -6.28
N TRP A 54 -1.42 9.68 -5.58
CA TRP A 54 -1.84 8.28 -5.65
C TRP A 54 -2.26 7.81 -4.27
N ASN A 55 -3.44 7.20 -4.18
CA ASN A 55 -3.84 6.44 -3.01
C ASN A 55 -3.17 5.07 -3.09
N ILE A 56 -2.31 4.79 -2.12
CA ILE A 56 -1.52 3.56 -2.06
C ILE A 56 -2.13 2.64 -1.05
N ARG A 57 -2.39 1.40 -1.47
CA ARG A 57 -2.62 0.29 -0.56
C ARG A 57 -1.31 -0.47 -0.39
N MET A 58 -0.86 -0.61 0.84
CA MET A 58 0.40 -1.28 1.12
C MET A 58 0.28 -2.78 0.78
N TYR A 59 1.17 -3.26 -0.07
CA TYR A 59 1.17 -4.66 -0.51
C TYR A 59 1.73 -5.59 0.58
N GLY A 60 1.15 -6.79 0.67
CA GLY A 60 1.68 -7.91 1.46
C GLY A 60 1.33 -7.88 2.94
N TYR A 61 0.48 -6.96 3.40
CA TYR A 61 -0.09 -7.01 4.74
C TYR A 61 -1.42 -6.25 4.81
N ASP A 62 -2.11 -6.45 5.93
CA ASP A 62 -3.33 -5.75 6.30
C ASP A 62 -3.16 -5.24 7.75
N ALA A 63 -3.63 -4.03 8.01
CA ALA A 63 -3.58 -3.40 9.34
C ALA A 63 -5.00 -3.31 9.94
N PRO A 64 -5.15 -3.08 11.26
CA PRO A 64 -6.47 -2.81 11.84
C PRO A 64 -7.11 -1.59 11.17
N GLU A 65 -8.37 -1.74 10.75
CA GLU A 65 -9.10 -0.71 10.03
C GLU A 65 -9.51 0.43 10.97
N LYS A 66 -9.39 1.67 10.50
CA LYS A 66 -9.80 2.87 11.25
C LYS A 66 -11.27 2.88 11.67
N ARG A 67 -12.12 2.18 10.91
CA ARG A 67 -13.56 2.06 11.17
C ARG A 67 -13.92 0.60 11.39
N LEU A 68 -13.86 0.18 12.64
CA LEU A 68 -14.29 -1.15 13.07
C LEU A 68 -15.83 -1.26 13.05
N PRO A 69 -16.40 -2.38 12.58
CA PRO A 69 -17.83 -2.64 12.69
C PRO A 69 -18.27 -2.77 14.16
N LYS A 70 -19.30 -2.00 14.55
CA LYS A 70 -19.75 -1.87 15.95
C LYS A 70 -20.33 -3.14 16.58
N ASN A 71 -20.81 -4.08 15.77
CA ASN A 71 -21.53 -5.28 16.26
C ASN A 71 -20.72 -6.58 16.07
N LYS A 72 -19.42 -6.48 15.74
CA LYS A 72 -18.57 -7.65 15.49
C LYS A 72 -17.72 -8.03 16.71
N TYR A 73 -17.48 -7.08 17.62
CA TYR A 73 -16.49 -7.24 18.70
C TYR A 73 -17.09 -6.91 20.05
N THR A 74 -16.53 -7.53 21.09
CA THR A 74 -16.73 -7.10 22.48
C THR A 74 -16.09 -5.72 22.72
N ASP A 75 -16.45 -5.06 23.81
CA ASP A 75 -15.89 -3.75 24.17
C ASP A 75 -14.37 -3.80 24.34
N ASP A 76 -13.84 -4.83 25.02
CA ASP A 76 -12.40 -5.00 25.23
C ASP A 76 -11.64 -5.21 23.91
N GLN A 77 -12.20 -6.03 23.00
CA GLN A 77 -11.63 -6.22 21.66
C GLN A 77 -11.65 -4.92 20.85
N MET A 78 -12.72 -4.12 20.94
CA MET A 78 -12.78 -2.81 20.29
C MET A 78 -11.72 -1.85 20.84
N ILE A 79 -11.52 -1.82 22.16
CA ILE A 79 -10.50 -0.98 22.79
C ILE A 79 -9.11 -1.39 22.30
N TYR A 80 -8.81 -2.69 22.31
CA TYR A 80 -7.54 -3.23 21.84
C TYR A 80 -7.28 -2.90 20.37
N LEU A 81 -8.23 -3.22 19.47
CA LEU A 81 -8.08 -2.98 18.03
C LEU A 81 -7.92 -1.49 17.70
N ARG A 82 -8.61 -0.61 18.41
CA ARG A 82 -8.45 0.85 18.26
C ARG A 82 -7.09 1.33 18.73
N SER A 83 -6.57 0.78 19.84
CA SER A 83 -5.21 1.10 20.28
C SER A 83 -4.19 0.67 19.24
N LEU A 84 -4.32 -0.56 18.73
CA LEU A 84 -3.41 -1.11 17.73
C LEU A 84 -3.46 -0.32 16.41
N GLU A 85 -4.65 0.07 15.94
CA GLU A 85 -4.81 0.96 14.78
C GLU A 85 -4.07 2.27 14.99
N ARG A 86 -4.30 2.93 16.13
CA ARG A 86 -3.68 4.22 16.46
C ARG A 86 -2.16 4.10 16.49
N ASP A 87 -1.64 3.05 17.13
CA ASP A 87 -0.20 2.86 17.30
C ASP A 87 0.48 2.53 15.96
N ALA A 88 -0.16 1.68 15.13
CA ALA A 88 0.29 1.40 13.76
C ALA A 88 0.33 2.67 12.90
N THR A 89 -0.75 3.47 12.95
CA THR A 89 -0.88 4.72 12.20
C THR A 89 0.15 5.76 12.64
N ASN A 90 0.41 5.89 13.95
CA ASN A 90 1.42 6.82 14.47
C ASN A 90 2.83 6.39 14.07
N TYR A 91 3.15 5.11 14.20
CA TYR A 91 4.45 4.58 13.84
C TYR A 91 4.79 4.81 12.37
N ILE A 92 3.86 4.49 11.45
CA ILE A 92 4.12 4.70 10.02
C ILE A 92 4.18 6.20 9.67
N LYS A 93 3.41 7.07 10.33
CA LYS A 93 3.53 8.53 10.18
C LYS A 93 4.93 9.01 10.53
N GLU A 94 5.43 8.67 11.71
CA GLU A 94 6.79 9.02 12.14
C GLU A 94 7.85 8.46 11.17
N LEU A 95 7.61 7.26 10.65
CA LEU A 95 8.53 6.57 9.77
C LEU A 95 8.61 7.19 8.36
N ILE A 96 7.51 7.63 7.76
CA ILE A 96 7.48 8.01 6.34
C ILE A 96 6.77 9.32 5.99
N LEU A 97 5.92 9.90 6.85
CA LEU A 97 5.16 11.11 6.49
C LEU A 97 6.10 12.28 6.17
N ASP A 98 5.77 13.03 5.12
CA ASP A 98 6.54 14.15 4.57
C ASP A 98 7.94 13.77 4.01
N LYS A 99 8.31 12.48 4.04
CA LYS A 99 9.61 12.01 3.52
C LYS A 99 9.56 11.73 2.03
N ILE A 100 10.71 11.91 1.38
CA ILE A 100 10.95 11.50 -0.01
C ILE A 100 11.55 10.10 -0.01
N ILE A 101 10.80 9.13 -0.51
CA ILE A 101 11.13 7.70 -0.49
C ILE A 101 10.96 7.09 -1.89
N TYR A 102 11.00 5.77 -1.97
CA TYR A 102 10.78 5.02 -3.21
C TYR A 102 9.59 4.09 -3.06
N ILE A 103 8.79 3.99 -4.12
CA ILE A 103 7.72 3.01 -4.25
C ILE A 103 8.04 2.07 -5.42
N LYS A 104 7.89 0.76 -5.21
CA LYS A 104 7.70 -0.22 -6.29
C LYS A 104 6.19 -0.41 -6.44
N CYS A 105 5.67 0.04 -7.57
CA CYS A 105 4.25 -0.03 -7.90
C CYS A 105 3.89 -1.47 -8.31
N GLY A 106 2.76 -1.94 -7.79
CA GLY A 106 2.08 -3.15 -8.24
C GLY A 106 0.87 -2.82 -9.11
N GLU A 107 -0.10 -3.72 -9.11
CA GLU A 107 -1.39 -3.55 -9.79
C GLU A 107 -2.32 -2.59 -9.02
N PHE A 108 -3.41 -2.17 -9.67
CA PHE A 108 -4.50 -1.48 -8.99
C PHE A 108 -5.43 -2.51 -8.33
N ASP A 109 -5.86 -2.25 -7.10
CA ASP A 109 -6.91 -3.04 -6.48
C ASP A 109 -8.29 -2.73 -7.09
N LYS A 110 -9.30 -3.51 -6.71
CA LYS A 110 -10.68 -3.37 -7.19
C LYS A 110 -11.33 -2.00 -6.87
N TYR A 111 -10.74 -1.21 -5.98
CA TYR A 111 -11.20 0.12 -5.61
C TYR A 111 -10.37 1.23 -6.28
N GLY A 112 -9.44 0.88 -7.17
CA GLY A 112 -8.57 1.82 -7.88
C GLY A 112 -7.39 2.34 -7.06
N ARG A 113 -7.08 1.75 -5.88
CA ARG A 113 -5.86 2.08 -5.14
C ARG A 113 -4.68 1.36 -5.76
N LEU A 114 -3.54 2.03 -5.84
CA LEU A 114 -2.32 1.41 -6.36
C LEU A 114 -1.68 0.55 -5.26
N LEU A 115 -1.45 -0.73 -5.52
CA LEU A 115 -0.66 -1.57 -4.62
C LEU A 115 0.80 -1.10 -4.61
N GLY A 116 1.40 -1.02 -3.43
CA GLY A 116 2.73 -0.43 -3.28
C GLY A 116 3.60 -1.10 -2.24
N LEU A 117 4.88 -1.29 -2.59
CA LEU A 117 5.96 -1.54 -1.65
C LEU A 117 6.79 -0.27 -1.47
N LEU A 118 6.90 0.22 -0.23
CA LEU A 118 7.63 1.43 0.09
C LEU A 118 9.04 1.13 0.61
N TYR A 119 9.99 1.99 0.27
CA TYR A 119 11.40 1.83 0.60
C TYR A 119 12.05 3.17 0.96
N LEU A 120 12.65 3.25 2.14
CA LEU A 120 13.38 4.45 2.58
C LEU A 120 14.60 4.79 1.70
N LYS A 121 15.19 3.78 1.02
CA LYS A 121 16.38 3.94 0.18
C LYS A 121 16.23 3.18 -1.13
N LYS A 122 16.65 3.77 -2.26
CA LYS A 122 16.59 3.15 -3.61
C LYS A 122 17.20 1.76 -3.66
N LYS A 123 18.34 1.56 -2.98
CA LYS A 123 19.06 0.27 -2.94
C LYS A 123 18.24 -0.87 -2.33
N HIS A 124 17.25 -0.57 -1.49
CA HIS A 124 16.40 -1.60 -0.87
C HIS A 124 15.35 -2.16 -1.83
N VAL A 125 15.01 -1.44 -2.91
CA VAL A 125 14.07 -1.94 -3.92
C VAL A 125 14.54 -3.26 -4.53
N LYS A 126 15.85 -3.41 -4.77
CA LYS A 126 16.45 -4.66 -5.27
C LYS A 126 16.38 -5.81 -4.27
N LYS A 127 16.23 -5.52 -2.98
CA LYS A 127 16.13 -6.51 -1.90
C LYS A 127 14.70 -7.00 -1.66
N GLY A 128 13.74 -6.53 -2.46
CA GLY A 128 12.37 -7.04 -2.44
C GLY A 128 11.61 -6.70 -1.15
N TYR A 129 10.63 -7.53 -0.80
CA TYR A 129 9.71 -7.30 0.31
C TYR A 129 10.43 -7.15 1.66
N GLU A 130 11.47 -7.93 1.93
CA GLU A 130 12.16 -8.00 3.22
C GLU A 130 12.85 -6.71 3.68
N LYS A 131 13.10 -5.75 2.78
CA LYS A 131 13.65 -4.43 3.12
C LYS A 131 12.68 -3.28 2.87
N SER A 132 11.41 -3.60 2.67
CA SER A 132 10.33 -2.63 2.54
C SER A 132 9.87 -2.13 3.90
N VAL A 133 9.26 -0.94 3.92
CA VAL A 133 8.49 -0.43 5.06
C VAL A 133 7.34 -1.37 5.39
N ASN A 134 6.74 -2.01 4.38
CA ASN A 134 5.67 -2.98 4.55
C ASN A 134 6.09 -4.13 5.48
N LYS A 135 7.25 -4.75 5.22
CA LYS A 135 7.79 -5.79 6.12
C LYS A 135 8.13 -5.25 7.51
N MET A 136 8.57 -3.98 7.62
CA MET A 136 8.82 -3.37 8.93
C MET A 136 7.53 -3.26 9.77
N MET A 137 6.39 -2.95 9.15
CA MET A 137 5.09 -2.91 9.83
C MET A 137 4.70 -4.28 10.36
N VAL A 138 4.84 -5.33 9.53
CA VAL A 138 4.57 -6.72 9.93
C VAL A 138 5.46 -7.16 11.08
N ASN A 139 6.78 -6.95 10.96
CA ASN A 139 7.75 -7.35 11.98
C ASN A 139 7.54 -6.63 13.33
N LYS A 140 6.88 -5.47 13.33
CA LYS A 140 6.53 -4.69 14.53
C LYS A 140 5.17 -5.08 15.13
N GLY A 141 4.44 -6.00 14.52
CA GLY A 141 3.09 -6.39 14.97
C GLY A 141 2.00 -5.39 14.60
N TYR A 142 2.29 -4.41 13.74
CA TYR A 142 1.31 -3.41 13.28
C TYR A 142 0.49 -3.86 12.07
N GLY A 143 0.75 -5.07 11.57
CA GLY A 143 0.04 -5.70 10.47
C GLY A 143 0.32 -7.19 10.43
N TYR A 144 -0.55 -7.96 9.81
CA TYR A 144 -0.33 -9.38 9.53
C TYR A 144 -0.14 -9.60 8.03
N GLU A 145 0.65 -10.61 7.66
CA GLU A 145 0.89 -10.91 6.24
C GLU A 145 -0.42 -11.29 5.53
N TYR A 146 -0.67 -10.63 4.41
CA TYR A 146 -1.87 -10.85 3.60
C TYR A 146 -1.58 -10.53 2.14
N PHE A 147 -1.79 -11.50 1.27
CA PHE A 147 -1.46 -11.42 -0.17
C PHE A 147 -2.70 -11.54 -1.07
N GLY A 148 -3.89 -11.34 -0.51
CA GLY A 148 -5.18 -11.56 -1.18
C GLY A 148 -5.87 -12.85 -0.73
N GLY A 149 -7.14 -12.99 -1.06
CA GLY A 149 -7.99 -14.12 -0.66
C GLY A 149 -9.02 -13.76 0.40
N THR A 150 -9.50 -14.76 1.14
CA THR A 150 -10.40 -14.53 2.28
C THR A 150 -9.57 -14.00 3.44
N LYS A 151 -9.92 -12.82 3.97
CA LYS A 151 -9.30 -12.33 5.20
C LYS A 151 -9.52 -13.38 6.30
N LEU A 152 -8.47 -13.72 7.03
CA LEU A 152 -8.62 -14.50 8.25
C LEU A 152 -9.50 -13.71 9.21
N ASP A 153 -10.37 -14.40 9.95
CA ASP A 153 -11.09 -13.75 11.04
C ASP A 153 -10.10 -13.31 12.11
N GLU A 154 -9.80 -12.01 12.07
CA GLU A 154 -9.21 -11.19 13.13
C GLU A 154 -7.90 -11.76 13.71
N PRO A 155 -6.85 -11.87 12.88
CA PRO A 155 -5.57 -12.46 13.29
C PRO A 155 -4.92 -11.72 14.47
N PHE A 156 -5.17 -10.43 14.62
CA PHE A 156 -4.68 -9.64 15.76
C PHE A 156 -5.24 -10.11 17.10
N LEU A 157 -6.47 -10.63 17.14
CA LEU A 157 -7.10 -11.13 18.36
C LEU A 157 -6.62 -12.53 18.74
N LYS A 158 -6.19 -13.33 17.75
CA LYS A 158 -5.60 -14.65 18.01
C LYS A 158 -4.20 -14.54 18.60
N GLN A 159 -3.44 -13.53 18.17
CA GLN A 159 -2.07 -13.29 18.64
C GLN A 159 -2.00 -12.88 20.13
N THR A 160 -3.06 -12.26 20.67
CA THR A 160 -3.16 -11.93 22.10
C THR A 160 -3.52 -13.12 23.00
N LEU A 161 -4.21 -14.14 22.49
CA LEU A 161 -4.58 -15.33 23.27
C LEU A 161 -3.38 -16.27 23.48
N ASP A 162 -2.46 -16.35 22.52
CA ASP A 162 -1.25 -17.19 22.61
C ASP A 162 -0.16 -16.60 23.53
N HIS A 163 -0.28 -15.32 23.90
CA HIS A 163 0.69 -14.61 24.75
C HIS A 163 0.22 -14.34 26.17
N GLY A 164 -0.88 -14.95 26.61
CA GLY A 164 -1.27 -15.05 28.02
C GLY A 164 -1.32 -13.72 28.77
N LEU A 165 -2.44 -13.02 28.66
CA LEU A 165 -2.93 -12.18 29.76
C LEU A 165 -3.72 -13.05 30.74
#